data_AF-A0A9N9EW40-F1
#
_entry.id   AF-A0A9N9EW40-F1
#
_cell.length_a   1.000
_cell.length_b   1.000
_cell.length_c   1.000
_cell.angle_alpha   90.00
_cell.angle_beta   90.00
_cell.angle_gamma   90.00
#
_symmetry.space_group_name_H-M   'P 1'
#
loop_
_entity.id
_entity.type
_entity.pdbx_description
1 polymer ?
#
loop_
_entity_poly.entity_id
_entity_poly.type
_entity_poly.pdbx_seq_one_letter_code
_entity_poly.pdbx_strand_id
1 'polypeptide(L)'
;MNLSSSVVTNESSKNQRISKPYQCSLCQVKRFKNIKGLYQHETLKHNDYKIPLSDIPSLPSNAIQEFRETIRFFIKKKLPLNFSKTGKQIIRIPCSESQFISIFGPWVQRYSPCKRKYTCFFKGQDADATMATILQDTEWSGR
;
A
#
# COMPACT_ATOMS: atom_id res chain seq x y z
N MET A 1 73.83 -21.03 -16.49
CA MET A 1 73.22 -20.15 -17.52
C MET A 1 71.82 -19.78 -17.05
N ASN A 2 71.64 -18.47 -16.81
CA ASN A 2 70.43 -17.65 -16.77
C ASN A 2 69.04 -18.26 -16.47
N LEU A 3 68.47 -17.77 -15.35
CA LEU A 3 67.19 -17.07 -15.19
C LEU A 3 66.04 -17.42 -16.14
N SER A 4 64.89 -17.79 -15.56
CA SER A 4 63.67 -16.95 -15.64
C SER A 4 62.60 -17.44 -14.66
N SER A 5 62.42 -16.67 -13.58
CA SER A 5 61.16 -16.61 -12.82
C SER A 5 60.09 -15.97 -13.69
N SER A 6 58.87 -16.50 -13.65
CA SER A 6 57.67 -15.75 -13.98
C SER A 6 56.56 -16.13 -13.01
N VAL A 7 56.45 -15.32 -11.95
CA VAL A 7 55.24 -15.14 -11.17
C VAL A 7 54.19 -14.57 -12.13
N VAL A 8 53.14 -15.34 -12.42
CA VAL A 8 51.93 -14.79 -13.05
C VAL A 8 50.92 -14.58 -11.94
N THR A 9 50.97 -13.38 -11.36
CA THR A 9 49.80 -12.76 -10.74
C THR A 9 48.77 -12.49 -11.83
N ASN A 10 47.56 -13.03 -11.70
CA ASN A 10 46.42 -12.48 -12.43
C ASN A 10 45.33 -12.10 -11.42
N GLU A 11 45.47 -10.89 -10.91
CA GLU A 11 44.33 -10.11 -10.45
C GLU A 11 43.40 -9.89 -11.64
N SER A 12 42.16 -10.37 -11.56
CA SER A 12 41.09 -9.85 -12.41
C SER A 12 39.87 -9.53 -11.57
N SER A 13 40.02 -8.44 -10.80
CA SER A 13 39.10 -7.31 -10.75
C SER A 13 37.67 -7.53 -11.26
N LYS A 14 36.78 -7.62 -10.28
CA LYS A 14 35.36 -7.24 -10.25
C LYS A 14 34.88 -6.41 -11.47
N ASN A 15 34.01 -7.00 -12.29
CA ASN A 15 33.01 -6.23 -13.05
C ASN A 15 31.64 -6.90 -12.93
N GLN A 16 31.10 -6.94 -11.70
CA GLN A 16 29.70 -7.29 -11.51
C GLN A 16 28.85 -6.13 -12.07
N ARG A 17 28.31 -6.30 -13.27
CA ARG A 17 27.21 -5.47 -13.79
C ARG A 17 26.15 -5.38 -12.68
N ILE A 18 25.90 -4.17 -12.17
CA ILE A 18 24.93 -3.98 -11.10
C ILE A 18 23.55 -4.37 -11.64
N SER A 19 23.11 -5.57 -11.26
CA SER A 19 21.78 -6.09 -11.53
C SER A 19 20.73 -5.08 -11.06
N LYS A 20 19.74 -4.80 -11.93
CA LYS A 20 18.57 -3.96 -11.60
C LYS A 20 17.33 -4.87 -11.59
N PRO A 21 17.15 -5.71 -10.55
CA PRO A 21 16.11 -6.74 -10.57
C PRO A 21 14.70 -6.14 -10.36
N TYR A 22 14.59 -4.95 -9.76
CA TYR A 22 13.31 -4.33 -9.42
C TYR A 22 12.75 -3.54 -10.60
N GLN A 23 11.68 -4.05 -11.21
CA GLN A 23 10.99 -3.40 -12.32
C GLN A 23 9.72 -2.69 -11.81
N CYS A 24 9.43 -1.51 -12.36
CA CYS A 24 8.14 -0.87 -12.18
C CYS A 24 7.11 -1.52 -13.10
N SER A 25 5.99 -2.02 -12.57
CA SER A 25 4.94 -2.65 -13.38
C SER A 25 4.16 -1.66 -14.25
N LEU A 26 4.18 -0.37 -13.89
CA LEU A 26 3.50 0.70 -14.61
C LEU A 26 4.36 1.33 -15.71
N CYS A 27 5.67 1.08 -15.69
CA CYS A 27 6.61 1.55 -16.70
C CYS A 27 7.16 0.37 -17.48
N GLN A 28 7.11 0.42 -18.80
CA GLN A 28 7.58 -0.70 -19.64
C GLN A 28 9.09 -0.99 -19.49
N VAL A 29 9.92 0.00 -19.17
CA VAL A 29 11.40 -0.12 -19.24
C VAL A 29 12.12 0.19 -17.92
N LYS A 30 11.46 0.83 -16.94
CA LYS A 30 12.17 1.36 -15.76
C LYS A 30 12.50 0.25 -14.76
N ARG A 31 13.81 0.09 -14.50
CA ARG A 31 14.38 -0.86 -13.55
C ARG A 31 15.32 -0.18 -12.56
N PHE A 32 15.36 -0.70 -11.34
CA PHE A 32 16.08 -0.11 -10.21
C PHE A 32 17.01 -1.13 -9.56
N LYS A 33 18.11 -0.62 -9.01
CA LYS A 33 19.11 -1.41 -8.27
C LYS A 33 18.53 -1.98 -6.97
N ASN A 34 17.62 -1.25 -6.34
CA ASN A 34 17.01 -1.60 -5.06
C ASN A 34 15.53 -1.20 -5.02
N ILE A 35 14.80 -1.81 -4.09
CA ILE A 35 13.36 -1.61 -3.93
C ILE A 35 13.01 -0.17 -3.50
N LYS A 36 13.89 0.50 -2.74
CA LYS A 36 13.70 1.89 -2.32
C LYS A 36 13.64 2.83 -3.53
N GLY A 37 14.53 2.65 -4.51
CA GLY A 37 14.52 3.40 -5.77
C GLY A 37 13.23 3.17 -6.55
N LEU A 38 12.73 1.94 -6.60
CA LEU A 38 11.44 1.62 -7.20
C LEU A 38 10.28 2.34 -6.50
N TYR A 39 10.23 2.30 -5.16
CA TYR A 39 9.18 2.97 -4.39
C TYR A 39 9.18 4.49 -4.53
N GLN A 40 10.36 5.10 -4.58
CA GLN A 40 10.50 6.53 -4.82
C GLN A 40 10.01 6.89 -6.22
N HIS A 41 10.44 6.12 -7.24
CA HIS A 41 9.97 6.31 -8.60
C HIS A 41 8.45 6.20 -8.72
N GLU A 42 7.84 5.14 -8.19
CA GLU A 42 6.38 4.96 -8.21
C GLU A 42 5.67 6.11 -7.49
N THR A 43 6.20 6.57 -6.36
CA THR A 43 5.62 7.69 -5.61
C THR A 43 5.69 9.01 -6.36
N LEU A 44 6.77 9.27 -7.10
CA LEU A 44 6.95 10.52 -7.82
C LEU A 44 6.29 10.53 -9.20
N LYS A 45 6.15 9.36 -9.84
CA LYS A 45 5.66 9.25 -11.22
C LYS A 45 4.26 8.65 -11.36
N HIS A 46 3.76 7.97 -10.32
CA HIS A 46 2.48 7.25 -10.36
C HIS A 46 1.69 7.45 -9.05
N ASN A 47 1.73 8.65 -8.46
CA ASN A 47 1.04 8.96 -7.20
C ASN A 47 -0.49 8.91 -7.33
N ASP A 48 -0.99 9.18 -8.53
CA ASP A 48 -2.40 9.29 -8.91
C ASP A 48 -2.95 8.01 -9.53
N TYR A 49 -2.14 6.95 -9.64
CA TYR A 49 -2.58 5.65 -10.13
C TYR A 49 -3.58 5.03 -9.15
N LYS A 50 -4.75 4.61 -9.66
CA LYS A 50 -5.88 4.10 -8.84
C LYS A 50 -6.34 2.70 -9.22
N ILE A 51 -5.90 2.18 -10.36
CA ILE A 51 -6.46 0.95 -10.94
C ILE A 51 -5.94 -0.25 -10.15
N PRO A 52 -6.81 -1.02 -9.45
CA PRO A 52 -6.43 -2.23 -8.74
C PRO A 52 -5.93 -3.33 -9.69
N LEU A 53 -5.49 -4.45 -9.11
CA LEU A 53 -5.32 -5.70 -9.87
C LEU A 53 -6.66 -6.14 -10.46
N SER A 54 -6.67 -6.64 -11.70
CA SER A 54 -7.89 -6.95 -12.46
C SER A 54 -8.69 -8.14 -11.90
N ASP A 55 -8.07 -9.01 -11.10
CA ASP A 55 -8.62 -10.33 -10.75
C ASP A 55 -9.03 -10.43 -9.27
N ILE A 56 -9.65 -9.38 -8.72
CA ILE A 56 -10.11 -9.39 -7.32
C ILE A 56 -11.45 -10.14 -7.22
N PRO A 57 -11.52 -11.27 -6.50
CA PRO A 57 -12.77 -12.01 -6.37
C PRO A 57 -13.85 -11.17 -5.69
N SER A 58 -15.09 -11.26 -6.19
CA SER A 58 -16.25 -10.70 -5.52
C SER A 58 -16.58 -11.51 -4.26
N LEU A 59 -17.10 -10.82 -3.25
CA LEU A 59 -17.56 -11.42 -2.01
C LEU A 59 -19.09 -11.43 -1.94
N PRO A 60 -19.68 -12.44 -1.27
CA PRO A 60 -21.12 -12.41 -1.01
C PRO A 60 -21.46 -11.28 -0.03
N SER A 61 -22.69 -10.77 -0.11
CA SER A 61 -23.13 -9.58 0.63
C SER A 61 -22.99 -9.72 2.15
N ASN A 62 -23.26 -10.91 2.70
CA ASN A 62 -23.12 -11.20 4.12
C ASN A 62 -21.67 -11.04 4.60
N ALA A 63 -20.69 -11.56 3.84
CA ALA A 63 -19.28 -11.44 4.19
C ALA A 63 -18.79 -9.98 4.15
N ILE A 64 -19.31 -9.18 3.21
CA ILE A 64 -19.04 -7.74 3.15
C ILE A 64 -19.61 -7.04 4.39
N GLN A 65 -20.82 -7.41 4.80
CA GLN A 65 -21.50 -6.81 5.94
C GLN A 65 -20.82 -7.16 7.28
N GLU A 66 -20.47 -8.43 7.52
CA GLU A 66 -19.72 -8.87 8.69
C GLU A 66 -18.38 -8.13 8.82
N PHE A 67 -17.69 -7.93 7.69
CA PHE A 67 -16.44 -7.19 7.68
C PHE A 67 -16.65 -5.68 7.95
N ARG A 68 -17.72 -5.08 7.42
CA ARG A 68 -18.10 -3.69 7.71
C ARG A 68 -18.39 -3.48 9.20
N GLU A 69 -19.10 -4.41 9.83
CA GLU A 69 -19.38 -4.40 11.27
C GLU A 69 -18.10 -4.53 12.09
N THR A 70 -17.18 -5.40 11.67
CA THR A 70 -15.85 -5.54 12.28
C THR A 70 -15.10 -4.21 12.27
N ILE A 71 -15.04 -3.53 11.11
CA ILE A 71 -14.40 -2.21 11.00
C ILE A 71 -15.07 -1.20 11.94
N ARG A 72 -16.40 -1.13 11.93
CA ARG A 72 -17.18 -0.23 12.79
C ARG A 72 -16.85 -0.43 14.26
N PHE A 73 -16.87 -1.68 14.73
CA PHE A 73 -16.55 -2.05 16.10
C PHE A 73 -15.15 -1.57 16.50
N PHE A 74 -14.14 -1.87 15.68
CA PHE A 74 -12.76 -1.48 15.98
C PHE A 74 -12.59 0.04 15.97
N ILE A 75 -13.20 0.77 15.03
CA ILE A 75 -13.12 2.23 14.99
C ILE A 75 -13.80 2.87 16.20
N LYS A 76 -15.04 2.46 16.52
CA LYS A 76 -15.77 2.99 17.70
C LYS A 76 -15.03 2.69 19.00
N LYS A 77 -14.44 1.50 19.14
CA LYS A 77 -13.62 1.14 20.32
C LYS A 77 -12.37 2.03 20.47
N LYS A 78 -11.77 2.49 19.37
CA LYS A 78 -10.49 3.21 19.35
C LYS A 78 -10.61 4.74 19.33
N LEU A 79 -11.77 5.29 18.97
CA LEU A 79 -12.08 6.72 19.01
C LEU A 79 -13.00 7.03 20.21
N PRO A 80 -12.49 7.05 21.46
CA PRO A 80 -13.30 7.42 22.61
C PRO A 80 -13.60 8.92 22.60
N LEU A 81 -14.75 9.28 23.16
CA LEU A 81 -15.28 10.66 23.27
C LEU A 81 -14.43 11.58 24.15
N ASN A 82 -13.55 11.00 24.95
CA ASN A 82 -12.77 11.74 25.93
C ASN A 82 -11.62 12.46 25.21
N PHE A 83 -11.70 13.80 25.21
CA PHE A 83 -10.68 14.71 24.67
C PHE A 83 -9.26 14.45 25.20
N SER A 84 -9.10 13.71 26.30
CA SER A 84 -7.79 13.31 26.86
C SER A 84 -6.99 12.35 25.97
N LYS A 85 -7.59 11.78 24.91
CA LYS A 85 -6.90 10.98 23.88
C LYS A 85 -6.88 11.67 22.52
N THR A 86 -6.64 12.98 22.51
CA THR A 86 -6.44 13.76 21.28
C THR A 86 -5.14 13.35 20.60
N GLY A 87 -5.20 13.01 19.32
CA GLY A 87 -4.02 12.65 18.52
C GLY A 87 -4.31 11.59 17.46
N LYS A 88 -3.30 11.30 16.63
CA LYS A 88 -3.40 10.32 15.57
C LYS A 88 -3.63 8.92 16.14
N GLN A 89 -4.83 8.37 15.93
CA GLN A 89 -5.15 6.98 16.24
C GLN A 89 -4.87 6.08 15.03
N ILE A 90 -4.28 4.92 15.28
CA ILE A 90 -4.06 3.88 14.27
C ILE A 90 -4.73 2.59 14.73
N ILE A 91 -5.45 1.98 13.81
CA ILE A 91 -6.12 0.69 13.97
C ILE A 91 -5.57 -0.23 12.87
N ARG A 92 -5.30 -1.48 13.22
CA ARG A 92 -4.89 -2.51 12.28
C ARG A 92 -5.94 -3.62 12.32
N ILE A 93 -6.50 -3.92 11.16
CA ILE A 93 -7.51 -4.96 10.99
C ILE A 93 -6.98 -5.89 9.89
N PRO A 94 -6.71 -7.17 10.22
CA PRO A 94 -6.40 -8.16 9.20
C PRO A 94 -7.57 -8.27 8.22
N CYS A 95 -7.30 -8.18 6.93
CA CYS A 95 -8.32 -8.34 5.90
C CYS A 95 -7.69 -8.79 4.59
N SER A 96 -8.49 -9.41 3.74
CA SER A 96 -8.15 -9.70 2.36
C SER A 96 -8.29 -8.46 1.47
N GLU A 97 -7.65 -8.53 0.30
CA GLU A 97 -7.76 -7.48 -0.73
C GLU A 97 -9.21 -7.31 -1.21
N SER A 98 -9.94 -8.42 -1.42
CA SER A 98 -11.37 -8.40 -1.74
C SER A 98 -12.21 -7.70 -0.69
N GLN A 99 -12.00 -8.02 0.60
CA GLN A 99 -12.72 -7.36 1.70
C GLN A 99 -12.52 -5.84 1.70
N PHE A 100 -11.27 -5.40 1.51
CA PHE A 100 -10.97 -3.98 1.45
C PHE A 100 -11.64 -3.31 0.24
N ILE A 101 -11.52 -3.90 -0.96
CA ILE A 101 -12.04 -3.31 -2.19
C ILE A 101 -13.57 -3.32 -2.24
N SER A 102 -14.23 -4.35 -1.69
CA SER A 102 -15.69 -4.39 -1.59
C SER A 102 -16.28 -3.26 -0.75
N ILE A 103 -15.53 -2.69 0.20
CA ILE A 103 -15.99 -1.59 1.07
C ILE A 103 -15.45 -0.23 0.60
N PHE A 104 -14.16 -0.16 0.32
CA PHE A 104 -13.45 1.11 0.06
C PHE A 104 -13.11 1.35 -1.40
N GLY A 105 -13.35 0.38 -2.29
CA GLY A 105 -12.98 0.44 -3.72
C GLY A 105 -13.41 1.74 -4.42
N PRO A 106 -14.68 2.17 -4.33
CA PRO A 106 -15.14 3.43 -4.91
C PRO A 106 -14.40 4.67 -4.38
N TRP A 107 -13.75 4.56 -3.22
CA TRP A 107 -13.09 5.65 -2.51
C TRP A 107 -11.56 5.61 -2.60
N VAL A 108 -10.98 4.69 -3.37
CA VAL A 108 -9.52 4.60 -3.53
C VAL A 108 -9.02 5.83 -4.30
N GLN A 109 -8.18 6.64 -3.64
CA GLN A 109 -7.47 7.73 -4.33
C GLN A 109 -6.09 7.32 -4.82
N ARG A 110 -5.50 6.24 -4.28
CA ARG A 110 -4.21 5.72 -4.73
C ARG A 110 -4.07 4.22 -4.53
N TYR A 111 -3.54 3.55 -5.54
CA TYR A 111 -3.02 2.20 -5.48
C TYR A 111 -1.53 2.17 -5.86
N SER A 112 -0.74 1.44 -5.08
CA SER A 112 0.69 1.24 -5.28
C SER A 112 0.93 -0.23 -5.63
N PRO A 113 1.09 -0.58 -6.92
CA PRO A 113 1.41 -1.94 -7.33
C PRO A 113 2.67 -2.50 -6.68
N CYS A 114 3.72 -1.68 -6.52
CA CYS A 114 5.00 -2.12 -5.96
C CYS A 114 4.90 -2.47 -4.47
N LYS A 115 3.95 -1.85 -3.74
CA LYS A 115 3.71 -2.12 -2.32
C LYS A 115 2.44 -2.94 -2.08
N ARG A 116 1.68 -3.25 -3.13
CA ARG A 116 0.31 -3.79 -3.08
C ARG A 116 -0.55 -3.06 -2.05
N LYS A 117 -0.52 -1.72 -2.11
CA LYS A 117 -1.12 -0.85 -1.10
C LYS A 117 -2.19 0.05 -1.69
N TYR A 118 -3.41 -0.09 -1.20
CA TYR A 118 -4.49 0.85 -1.40
C TYR A 118 -4.44 1.94 -0.34
N THR A 119 -4.80 3.16 -0.72
CA THR A 119 -4.91 4.28 0.21
C THR A 119 -6.17 5.06 -0.08
N CYS A 120 -6.99 5.23 0.97
CA CYS A 120 -8.14 6.11 0.97
C CYS A 120 -7.89 7.28 1.94
N PHE A 121 -8.25 8.49 1.54
CA PHE A 121 -8.16 9.70 2.36
C PHE A 121 -9.55 10.32 2.52
N PHE A 122 -9.97 10.49 3.77
CA PHE A 122 -11.21 11.16 4.14
C PHE A 122 -10.83 12.39 4.96
N LYS A 123 -11.12 13.58 4.45
CA LYS A 123 -10.74 14.86 5.06
C LYS A 123 -11.77 15.94 4.72
N GLY A 124 -11.83 16.99 5.55
CA GLY A 124 -12.76 18.11 5.36
C GLY A 124 -14.14 17.84 5.95
N GLN A 125 -15.09 18.72 5.62
CA GLN A 125 -16.44 18.72 6.20
C GLN A 125 -17.24 17.46 5.84
N ASP A 126 -16.97 16.87 4.66
CA ASP A 126 -17.68 15.68 4.18
C ASP A 126 -17.09 14.36 4.69
N ALA A 127 -16.00 14.40 5.49
CA ALA A 127 -15.32 13.20 5.94
C ALA A 127 -16.25 12.29 6.75
N ASP A 128 -17.03 12.88 7.66
CA ASP A 128 -17.95 12.12 8.52
C ASP A 128 -19.13 11.56 7.72
N ALA A 129 -19.70 12.33 6.79
CA ALA A 129 -20.78 11.85 5.92
C ALA A 129 -20.30 10.71 4.99
N THR A 130 -19.08 10.83 4.47
CA THR A 130 -18.46 9.78 3.63
C THR A 130 -18.26 8.50 4.44
N MET A 131 -17.73 8.63 5.66
CA MET A 131 -17.51 7.48 6.54
C MET A 131 -18.83 6.84 7.01
N ALA A 132 -19.86 7.65 7.31
CA ALA A 132 -21.21 7.18 7.60
C ALA A 132 -21.76 6.31 6.46
N THR A 133 -21.58 6.76 5.23
CA THR A 133 -21.99 6.04 4.01
C THR A 133 -21.21 4.73 3.85
N ILE A 134 -19.88 4.76 3.96
CA ILE A 134 -19.01 3.58 3.81
C ILE A 134 -19.37 2.50 4.85
N LEU A 135 -19.56 2.94 6.09
CA LEU A 135 -19.80 2.05 7.22
C LEU A 135 -21.28 1.73 7.42
N GLN A 136 -22.17 2.33 6.63
CA GLN A 136 -23.63 2.20 6.76
C GLN A 136 -24.11 2.50 8.18
N ASP A 137 -23.61 3.60 8.75
CA ASP A 137 -23.85 4.03 10.13
C ASP A 137 -24.39 5.46 10.13
N THR A 138 -25.71 5.61 10.23
CA THR A 138 -26.39 6.92 10.24
C THR A 138 -26.05 7.74 11.48
N GLU A 139 -25.60 7.10 12.55
CA GLU A 139 -25.22 7.75 13.81
C GLU A 139 -23.70 8.02 13.89
N TRP A 140 -22.98 7.89 12.78
CA TRP A 140 -21.53 8.02 12.76
C TRP A 140 -21.01 9.36 13.27
N SER A 141 -21.74 10.44 12.97
CA SER A 141 -21.46 11.83 13.39
C SER A 141 -21.98 12.16 14.80
N GLY A 142 -22.90 11.35 15.34
CA GLY A 142 -23.46 11.52 16.69
C GLY A 142 -22.59 10.93 17.79
N ARG A 143 -21.26 10.86 17.55
CA ARG A 143 -20.31 10.38 18.54
C ARG A 143 -20.04 11.44 19.59
#